data_AF-A0A536XTA9-F1
#
_entry.id   AF-A0A536XTA9-F1
#
_cell.length_a   1.000
_cell.length_b   1.000
_cell.length_c   1.000
_cell.angle_alpha   90.00
_cell.angle_beta   90.00
_cell.angle_gamma   90.00
#
_symmetry.space_group_name_H-M   'P 1'
#
loop_
_entity.id
_entity.type
_entity.pdbx_description
1 polymer ?
#
loop_
_entity_poly.entity_id
_entity_poly.type
_entity_poly.pdbx_seq_one_letter_code
_entity_poly.pdbx_strand_id
1 'polypeptide(L)' 'LMRTPEVQQRLLAEGARFTPTTPEQFSAFVAVETAKWGKLIREVGIRAD' A
#
# COMPACT_ATOMS: atom_id res chain seq x y z
N LEU A 1 2.22 2.86 -19.49
CA LEU A 1 2.10 4.11 -18.72
C LEU A 1 2.89 4.05 -17.42
N MET A 2 2.51 3.27 -16.39
CA MET A 2 3.22 3.25 -15.09
C MET A 2 4.73 2.90 -15.13
N ARG A 3 5.16 2.21 -16.19
CA ARG A 3 6.56 1.81 -16.41
C ARG A 3 7.39 2.85 -17.18
N THR A 4 6.80 3.95 -17.64
CA THR A 4 7.55 4.95 -18.38
C THR A 4 8.45 5.74 -17.42
N PRO A 5 9.66 6.15 -17.86
CA PRO A 5 10.56 6.93 -17.02
C PRO A 5 9.93 8.22 -16.48
N GLU A 6 9.16 8.91 -17.32
CA GLU A 6 8.44 10.15 -16.93
C GLU A 6 7.48 9.92 -15.76
N VAL A 7 6.66 8.87 -15.82
CA VAL A 7 5.69 8.57 -14.76
C VAL A 7 6.41 8.15 -13.47
N GLN A 8 7.48 7.37 -13.58
CA GLN A 8 8.28 6.99 -12.41
C GLN A 8 8.96 8.19 -11.75
N GLN A 9 9.50 9.14 -12.52
CA GLN A 9 10.09 10.37 -11.98
C GLN A 9 9.05 11.23 -11.24
N ARG A 10 7.84 11.34 -11.78
CA ARG A 10 6.74 12.06 -11.11
C ARG A 10 6.34 11.41 -9.78
N LEU A 11 6.18 10.08 -9.76
CA LEU A 11 5.91 9.35 -8.52
C LEU A 11 7.00 9.58 -7.48
N LEU A 12 8.27 9.53 -7.88
CA LEU A 12 9.40 9.78 -6.99
C LEU A 12 9.39 11.21 -6.42
N ALA A 13 9.03 12.21 -7.22
CA ALA A 13 8.87 13.59 -6.76
C ALA A 13 7.76 13.75 -5.71
N GLU A 14 6.73 12.89 -5.75
CA GLU A 14 5.64 12.82 -4.78
C GLU A 14 5.96 11.90 -3.58
N GLY A 15 7.17 11.34 -3.50
CA GLY A 15 7.57 10.42 -2.44
C GLY A 15 7.08 8.98 -2.62
N ALA A 16 6.50 8.66 -3.78
CA ALA A 16 6.02 7.33 -4.13
C ALA A 16 7.03 6.56 -5.00
N ARG A 17 6.96 5.23 -4.96
CA ARG A 17 7.71 4.34 -5.85
C ARG A 17 6.76 3.41 -6.56
N PHE A 18 6.98 3.21 -7.85
CA PHE A 18 6.23 2.19 -8.59
C PHE A 18 6.75 0.80 -8.22
N THR A 19 5.89 0.00 -7.60
CA THR A 19 6.18 -1.39 -7.24
C THR A 19 5.24 -2.30 -8.04
N PRO A 20 5.70 -2.97 -9.11
CA PRO A 20 4.88 -3.90 -9.85
C PRO A 20 4.63 -5.17 -9.03
N THR A 21 3.37 -5.58 -8.91
CA THR A 21 2.95 -6.84 -8.27
C THR A 21 2.00 -7.60 -9.19
N THR A 22 1.85 -8.90 -8.96
CA THR A 22 0.71 -9.66 -9.51
C THR A 22 -0.57 -9.39 -8.69
N PRO A 23 -1.76 -9.72 -9.22
CA PRO A 23 -3.00 -9.64 -8.44
C PRO A 23 -2.98 -10.46 -7.16
N GLU A 24 -2.40 -11.66 -7.20
CA GLU A 24 -2.30 -12.58 -6.06
C GLU A 24 -1.37 -12.01 -4.98
N GLN A 25 -0.24 -11.44 -5.39
CA GLN A 25 0.69 -10.77 -4.47
C GLN A 25 0.05 -9.56 -3.80
N PHE A 26 -0.74 -8.77 -4.55
CA PHE A 26 -1.44 -7.63 -3.99
C PHE A 26 -2.54 -8.06 -3.02
N SER A 27 -3.31 -9.10 -3.35
CA SER A 27 -4.32 -9.67 -2.46
C SER A 27 -3.70 -10.18 -1.14
N ALA A 28 -2.59 -10.90 -1.23
CA ALA A 28 -1.85 -11.37 -0.06
C ALA A 28 -1.34 -10.20 0.81
N PHE A 29 -0.81 -9.14 0.20
CA PHE A 29 -0.37 -7.94 0.91
C PHE A 29 -1.54 -7.29 1.67
N VAL A 30 -2.68 -7.07 1.02
CA VAL A 30 -3.86 -6.47 1.65
C VAL A 30 -4.34 -7.32 2.83
N ALA A 31 -4.38 -8.64 2.70
CA ALA A 31 -4.81 -9.53 3.78
C ALA A 31 -3.89 -9.43 5.01
N VAL A 32 -2.57 -9.44 4.80
CA VAL A 32 -1.56 -9.33 5.86
C VAL A 32 -1.66 -7.98 6.58
N GLU A 33 -1.70 -6.88 5.81
CA GLU A 33 -1.77 -5.53 6.39
C GLU A 33 -3.10 -5.31 7.12
N THR A 34 -4.21 -5.79 6.57
CA THR A 34 -5.53 -5.68 7.22
C THR A 34 -5.55 -6.41 8.56
N ALA A 35 -4.99 -7.62 8.63
CA ALA A 35 -4.91 -8.38 9.87
C ALA A 35 -4.04 -7.65 10.92
N LYS A 36 -2.87 -7.16 10.50
CA LYS A 36 -1.92 -6.45 11.37
C LYS A 36 -2.52 -5.15 11.93
N TRP A 37 -2.97 -4.26 11.07
CA TRP A 37 -3.48 -2.95 11.48
C TRP A 37 -4.83 -3.06 12.17
N GLY A 38 -5.70 -3.96 11.70
CA GLY A 38 -6.97 -4.24 12.36
C GLY A 38 -6.80 -4.77 13.77
N LYS A 39 -5.80 -5.62 14.04
CA LYS A 39 -5.47 -6.06 15.40
C LYS A 39 -5.06 -4.87 16.27
N LEU A 40 -4.10 -4.07 15.80
CA LEU A 40 -3.59 -2.91 16.53
C LEU A 40 -4.71 -1.91 16.89
N ILE A 41 -5.56 -1.55 15.92
CA ILE A 41 -6.68 -0.62 16.11
C ILE A 41 -7.59 -1.07 17.25
N ARG A 42 -7.93 -2.36 17.30
CA ARG A 42 -8.78 -2.93 18.35
C ARG A 42 -8.09 -2.94 19.71
N GLU A 43 -6.81 -3.28 19.75
CA GLU A 43 -6.02 -3.35 20.98
C GLU A 43 -5.87 -1.99 21.66
N VAL A 44 -5.70 -0.92 20.88
CA VAL A 44 -5.48 0.44 21.41
C VAL A 44 -6.73 1.33 21.38
N GLY A 45 -7.87 0.79 20.95
CA GLY A 45 -9.17 1.46 21.01
C GLY A 45 -9.34 2.64 20.03
N ILE A 46 -8.61 2.66 18.91
CA ILE A 46 -8.75 3.70 17.88
C ILE A 46 -10.14 3.58 17.22
N ARG A 47 -10.82 4.72 17.05
CA ARG A 47 -12.07 4.84 16.30
C ARG A 47 -11.91 5.95 15.26
N ALA A 48 -12.39 5.71 14.05
CA ALA A 48 -12.63 6.78 13.09
C ALA A 48 -13.97 7.46 13.44
N ASP A 49 -14.03 8.75 13.19
CA ASP A 49 -15.23 9.59 13.30
C ASP A 49 -16.24 9.36 12.17
#